data_AF-A0A5S5CLM5-F1
#
_entry.id   AF-A0A5S5CLM5-F1
#
_cell.length_a   1.000
_cell.length_b   1.000
_cell.length_c   1.000
_cell.angle_alpha   90.00
_cell.angle_beta   90.00
_cell.angle_gamma   90.00
#
_symmetry.space_group_name_H-M   'P 1'
#
loop_
_entity.id
_entity.type
_entity.pdbx_description
1 polymer ?
#
loop_
_entity_poly.entity_id
_entity_poly.type
_entity_poly.pdbx_seq_one_letter_code
_entity_poly.pdbx_strand_id
1 'polypeptide(L)'
;MSLTRFDAGRDAARAGTGPLDIIGGPGDSVAEARDVGTENGWLAKLTARLRARWQPAGVPGGEGYVPSYYVSSGVVDRWTFTGGTPNLAPQYGLGHRHHHFVSGGIVQSLTFTGTRIQVMWAGSVNTGVVGISIDGGPAVSVNTATGFTSSTPAGGGSWLSPALARGSHTITLTNTSGKIVLLSGAYVYDGDESTGVRMWEAGHSGWEAEDYANRSPNNTSHAATIAAIAPHLVILPLGYNDWANGRTSAQFQTDLTKIITDTKAAAAVDPDFLIVAYPARTDSPAAVVEPWANFVTAMQSVATAQGAEFLQISAVPTLDGVHPTADGHTTIAAEVEAFLAPASAVTGSGALTAGAPTLAGAGTLRATGSGALTAPQRTLAGSGQLRATGGGALTPAAASLSGTGALAVAGSGALTAPARSVQASGQLTITGTATLTAAGWSLAAAASVTLTGAGALAPAPAVLASSGSVTTPQPDTVTGGGALTAPAPTLAGAATVRLAGSGALTAPTSTLQAAGTVTGPQAQITHTAVTAAVAAHLSAATLAPHLGTAVLAGDGRSTATLHTT
;
A
#
# COMPACT_ATOMS: atom_id res chain seq x y z
N MET A 1 7.05 -0.93 -0.28
CA MET A 1 8.15 -0.73 -1.25
C MET A 1 8.26 0.79 -1.45
N SER A 2 8.75 1.32 -2.58
CA SER A 2 8.65 2.74 -2.90
C SER A 2 8.11 2.92 -4.33
N LEU A 3 7.16 3.85 -4.49
CA LEU A 3 6.59 4.28 -5.77
C LEU A 3 7.62 5.12 -6.54
N THR A 4 8.69 4.47 -7.01
CA THR A 4 9.90 5.14 -7.49
C THR A 4 9.68 5.88 -8.80
N ARG A 5 8.90 5.31 -9.72
CA ARG A 5 8.58 5.93 -11.01
C ARG A 5 7.58 7.06 -10.82
N PHE A 6 6.59 6.88 -9.96
CA PHE A 6 5.68 7.92 -9.53
C PHE A 6 6.43 9.09 -8.89
N ASP A 7 7.36 8.82 -7.96
CA ASP A 7 8.18 9.84 -7.31
C ASP A 7 8.99 10.64 -8.35
N ALA A 8 9.59 9.96 -9.33
CA ALA A 8 10.32 10.62 -10.41
C ALA A 8 9.40 11.47 -11.31
N GLY A 9 8.23 10.95 -11.70
CA GLY A 9 7.24 11.67 -12.50
C GLY A 9 6.68 12.89 -11.74
N ARG A 10 6.42 12.74 -10.45
CA ARG A 10 5.99 13.83 -9.55
C ARG A 10 7.04 14.92 -9.49
N ASP A 11 8.29 14.56 -9.28
CA ASP A 11 9.37 15.54 -9.14
C ASP A 11 9.58 16.27 -10.48
N ALA A 12 9.47 15.56 -11.61
CA ALA A 12 9.51 16.16 -12.95
C ALA A 12 8.32 17.10 -13.23
N ALA A 13 7.10 16.71 -12.84
CA ALA A 13 5.91 17.55 -12.96
C ALA A 13 6.07 18.83 -12.14
N ARG A 14 6.46 18.70 -10.88
CA ARG A 14 6.69 19.85 -10.00
C ARG A 14 7.78 20.78 -10.52
N ALA A 15 8.82 20.24 -11.13
CA ALA A 15 9.92 21.01 -11.72
C ALA A 15 9.59 21.60 -13.09
N GLY A 16 8.46 21.26 -13.71
CA GLY A 16 8.13 21.71 -15.07
C GLY A 16 8.91 20.98 -16.17
N THR A 17 9.57 19.85 -15.87
CA THR A 17 10.50 19.16 -16.78
C THR A 17 9.92 17.89 -17.41
N GLY A 18 8.77 17.43 -16.94
CA GLY A 18 8.08 16.27 -17.50
C GLY A 18 6.68 16.14 -16.90
N PRO A 19 5.81 15.29 -17.46
CA PRO A 19 4.48 15.04 -16.93
C PRO A 19 4.49 14.00 -15.81
N LEU A 20 3.44 14.00 -14.98
CA LEU A 20 3.06 12.91 -14.09
C LEU A 20 1.74 12.31 -14.59
N ASP A 21 1.83 11.25 -15.39
CA ASP A 21 0.70 10.43 -15.82
C ASP A 21 0.28 9.40 -14.78
N ILE A 22 -1.00 9.45 -14.38
CA ILE A 22 -1.62 8.52 -13.44
C ILE A 22 -2.86 7.93 -14.11
N ILE A 23 -3.01 6.61 -14.06
CA ILE A 23 -4.25 5.95 -14.44
C ILE A 23 -5.06 5.63 -13.19
N GLY A 24 -6.30 6.10 -13.15
CA GLY A 24 -7.32 5.71 -12.19
C GLY A 24 -8.13 4.53 -12.73
N GLY A 25 -7.63 3.32 -12.54
CA GLY A 25 -8.21 2.07 -13.02
C GLY A 25 -7.17 1.17 -13.72
N PRO A 26 -7.50 -0.07 -14.16
CA PRO A 26 -8.80 -0.77 -14.14
C PRO A 26 -9.61 -0.59 -12.86
N GLY A 27 -10.88 -0.21 -12.99
CA GLY A 27 -11.73 0.14 -11.85
C GLY A 27 -13.21 -0.13 -12.12
N ASP A 28 -14.05 0.11 -11.13
CA ASP A 28 -15.48 -0.16 -11.19
C ASP A 28 -16.34 1.13 -11.23
N SER A 29 -17.60 1.04 -10.78
CA SER A 29 -18.53 2.16 -10.71
C SER A 29 -18.07 3.28 -9.78
N VAL A 30 -17.25 2.98 -8.77
CA VAL A 30 -16.69 4.00 -7.89
C VAL A 30 -15.62 4.82 -8.63
N ALA A 31 -14.83 4.19 -9.51
CA ALA A 31 -13.89 4.90 -10.38
C ALA A 31 -14.63 5.78 -11.42
N GLU A 32 -15.74 5.29 -11.99
CA GLU A 32 -16.59 6.05 -12.91
C GLU A 32 -17.43 7.16 -12.25
N ALA A 33 -17.32 7.36 -10.92
CA ALA A 33 -18.06 8.38 -10.18
C ALA A 33 -19.59 8.19 -10.23
N ARG A 34 -20.03 6.93 -10.10
CA ARG A 34 -21.44 6.58 -10.17
C ARG A 34 -22.30 7.38 -9.19
N ASP A 35 -23.43 7.85 -9.71
CA ASP A 35 -24.48 8.60 -9.01
C ASP A 35 -24.08 10.00 -8.48
N VAL A 36 -22.83 10.42 -8.62
CA VAL A 36 -22.36 11.75 -8.18
C VAL A 36 -21.88 12.67 -9.32
N GLY A 37 -21.66 12.11 -10.52
CA GLY A 37 -21.11 12.83 -11.66
C GLY A 37 -19.58 12.96 -11.60
N THR A 38 -18.95 13.15 -12.77
CA THR A 38 -17.48 13.12 -12.93
C THR A 38 -16.75 14.11 -12.06
N GLU A 39 -17.28 15.33 -11.92
CA GLU A 39 -16.69 16.40 -11.10
C GLU A 39 -16.68 16.09 -9.59
N ASN A 40 -17.64 15.28 -9.12
CA ASN A 40 -17.70 14.84 -7.74
C ASN A 40 -17.03 13.47 -7.51
N GLY A 41 -16.59 12.82 -8.59
CA GLY A 41 -15.82 11.59 -8.54
C GLY A 41 -14.49 11.75 -7.81
N TRP A 42 -14.06 10.68 -7.14
CA TRP A 42 -12.82 10.72 -6.36
C TRP A 42 -11.58 10.92 -7.24
N LEU A 43 -11.61 10.47 -8.51
CA LEU A 43 -10.50 10.70 -9.46
C LEU A 43 -10.38 12.16 -9.88
N ALA A 44 -11.48 12.86 -10.13
CA ALA A 44 -11.46 14.30 -10.39
C ALA A 44 -10.99 15.08 -9.15
N LYS A 45 -11.50 14.73 -7.97
CA LYS A 45 -11.07 15.32 -6.69
C LYS A 45 -9.59 15.04 -6.39
N LEU A 46 -9.10 13.82 -6.65
CA LEU A 46 -7.70 13.46 -6.50
C LEU A 46 -6.84 14.30 -7.45
N THR A 47 -7.23 14.39 -8.72
CA THR A 47 -6.53 15.21 -9.72
C THR A 47 -6.38 16.66 -9.26
N ALA A 48 -7.47 17.27 -8.76
CA ALA A 48 -7.43 18.62 -8.23
C ALA A 48 -6.46 18.76 -7.04
N ARG A 49 -6.46 17.80 -6.10
CA ARG A 49 -5.54 17.80 -4.95
C ARG A 49 -4.07 17.62 -5.36
N LEU A 50 -3.79 16.71 -6.30
CA LEU A 50 -2.43 16.49 -6.79
C LEU A 50 -1.92 17.70 -7.57
N ARG A 51 -2.78 18.31 -8.40
CA ARG A 51 -2.44 19.56 -9.10
C ARG A 51 -2.17 20.71 -8.12
N ALA A 52 -2.97 20.84 -7.06
CA ALA A 52 -2.72 21.85 -6.03
C ALA A 52 -1.33 21.71 -5.36
N ARG A 53 -0.74 20.50 -5.37
CA ARG A 53 0.59 20.24 -4.79
C ARG A 53 1.73 20.31 -5.78
N TRP A 54 1.54 19.77 -6.98
CA TRP A 54 2.64 19.44 -7.89
C TRP A 54 2.45 19.97 -9.31
N GLN A 55 1.35 20.67 -9.60
CA GLN A 55 1.22 21.36 -10.87
C GLN A 55 2.22 22.53 -10.91
N PRO A 56 3.06 22.63 -11.96
CA PRO A 56 3.97 23.75 -12.11
C PRO A 56 3.21 25.06 -12.32
N ALA A 57 3.79 26.16 -11.83
CA ALA A 57 3.18 27.48 -11.94
C ALA A 57 2.95 27.87 -13.41
N GLY A 58 1.77 28.43 -13.70
CA GLY A 58 1.39 28.84 -15.05
C GLY A 58 0.90 27.71 -15.96
N VAL A 59 0.84 26.46 -15.46
CA VAL A 59 0.26 25.32 -16.20
C VAL A 59 -1.14 25.01 -15.66
N PRO A 60 -2.22 25.36 -16.36
CA PRO A 60 -3.58 25.15 -15.87
C PRO A 60 -3.93 23.68 -15.61
N GLY A 61 -3.55 22.80 -16.54
CA GLY A 61 -3.95 21.40 -16.56
C GLY A 61 -5.30 21.20 -17.26
N GLY A 62 -5.35 20.30 -18.23
CA GLY A 62 -6.57 20.02 -19.00
C GLY A 62 -7.61 19.23 -18.20
N GLU A 63 -8.79 19.06 -18.78
CA GLU A 63 -9.84 18.22 -18.20
C GLU A 63 -9.40 16.76 -18.01
N GLY A 64 -8.47 16.30 -18.85
CA GLY A 64 -7.96 14.95 -18.81
C GLY A 64 -8.68 14.02 -19.78
N TYR A 65 -8.77 12.74 -19.43
CA TYR A 65 -9.37 11.73 -20.29
C TYR A 65 -10.91 11.81 -20.28
N VAL A 66 -11.48 12.03 -21.46
CA VAL A 66 -12.91 11.91 -21.76
C VAL A 66 -13.12 10.56 -22.46
N PRO A 67 -13.68 9.55 -21.78
CA PRO A 67 -13.95 8.26 -22.40
C PRO A 67 -14.99 8.41 -23.51
N SER A 68 -15.09 7.42 -24.38
CA SER A 68 -16.14 7.40 -25.41
C SER A 68 -17.54 7.46 -24.80
N TYR A 69 -17.81 6.64 -23.79
CA TYR A 69 -19.08 6.67 -23.06
C TYR A 69 -18.84 6.30 -21.60
N TYR A 70 -19.82 6.61 -20.75
CA TYR A 70 -19.92 6.13 -19.38
C TYR A 70 -21.01 5.06 -19.27
N VAL A 71 -20.74 4.02 -18.49
CA VAL A 71 -21.72 2.96 -18.21
C VAL A 71 -22.59 3.35 -17.03
N SER A 72 -22.03 4.18 -16.15
CA SER A 72 -22.67 4.63 -14.93
C SER A 72 -23.94 5.46 -15.12
N SER A 73 -24.94 5.21 -14.27
CA SER A 73 -26.00 6.18 -14.00
C SER A 73 -25.43 7.45 -13.38
N GLY A 74 -26.03 8.61 -13.70
CA GLY A 74 -25.65 9.91 -13.12
C GLY A 74 -24.44 10.58 -13.77
N VAL A 75 -23.80 9.93 -14.76
CA VAL A 75 -22.73 10.53 -15.57
C VAL A 75 -23.24 10.76 -16.98
N VAL A 76 -23.01 11.95 -17.52
CA VAL A 76 -23.48 12.34 -18.85
C VAL A 76 -22.34 12.21 -19.85
N ASP A 77 -22.57 11.46 -20.92
CA ASP A 77 -21.67 11.39 -22.06
C ASP A 77 -21.47 12.77 -22.68
N ARG A 78 -20.21 13.12 -22.94
CA ARG A 78 -19.85 14.44 -23.49
C ARG A 78 -19.85 14.46 -25.02
N TRP A 79 -19.89 13.30 -25.65
CA TRP A 79 -19.85 13.15 -27.09
C TRP A 79 -21.25 13.29 -27.68
N THR A 80 -21.36 14.08 -28.75
CA THR A 80 -22.59 14.22 -29.54
C THR A 80 -22.44 13.53 -30.88
N PHE A 81 -23.54 12.98 -31.42
CA PHE A 81 -23.52 12.22 -32.67
C PHE A 81 -24.46 12.78 -33.73
N THR A 82 -24.02 12.71 -34.99
CA THR A 82 -24.87 12.94 -36.17
C THR A 82 -24.53 11.92 -37.26
N GLY A 83 -25.41 11.76 -38.26
CA GLY A 83 -25.20 10.76 -39.33
C GLY A 83 -25.35 9.30 -38.87
N GLY A 84 -25.78 9.07 -37.63
CA GLY A 84 -25.98 7.77 -37.01
C GLY A 84 -25.50 7.77 -35.55
N THR A 85 -25.87 6.73 -34.80
CA THR A 85 -25.38 6.50 -33.43
C THR A 85 -24.42 5.32 -33.47
N PRO A 86 -23.22 5.42 -32.86
CA PRO A 86 -22.32 4.29 -32.78
C PRO A 86 -22.86 3.20 -31.86
N ASN A 87 -22.41 1.97 -32.08
CA ASN A 87 -22.64 0.91 -31.09
C ASN A 87 -21.69 1.15 -29.90
N LEU A 88 -22.23 1.11 -28.68
CA LEU A 88 -21.43 1.09 -27.46
C LEU A 88 -20.93 -0.33 -27.24
N ALA A 89 -19.64 -0.47 -27.03
CA ALA A 89 -18.99 -1.77 -27.12
C ALA A 89 -17.90 -1.88 -26.03
N PRO A 90 -17.93 -2.92 -25.18
CA PRO A 90 -17.08 -2.99 -24.00
C PRO A 90 -15.87 -3.94 -24.20
N GLN A 91 -15.13 -3.80 -25.31
CA GLN A 91 -14.04 -4.72 -25.67
C GLN A 91 -12.66 -4.06 -25.77
N TYR A 92 -12.58 -2.75 -26.00
CA TYR A 92 -11.34 -2.08 -26.39
C TYR A 92 -11.21 -0.69 -25.78
N GLY A 93 -9.98 -0.18 -25.73
CA GLY A 93 -9.70 1.15 -25.20
C GLY A 93 -9.55 1.15 -23.68
N LEU A 94 -9.36 2.33 -23.11
CA LEU A 94 -9.21 2.52 -21.67
C LEU A 94 -10.56 2.34 -20.97
N GLY A 95 -10.60 1.56 -19.90
CA GLY A 95 -11.85 1.08 -19.29
C GLY A 95 -12.65 0.13 -20.20
N HIS A 96 -12.05 -0.37 -21.29
CA HIS A 96 -12.72 -1.12 -22.36
C HIS A 96 -13.90 -0.38 -23.02
N ARG A 97 -13.97 0.95 -22.91
CA ARG A 97 -15.05 1.75 -23.49
C ARG A 97 -14.65 2.24 -24.87
N HIS A 98 -15.42 1.87 -25.89
CA HIS A 98 -15.28 2.46 -27.23
C HIS A 98 -16.61 2.61 -27.97
N HIS A 99 -16.63 3.58 -28.87
CA HIS A 99 -17.64 3.72 -29.91
C HIS A 99 -17.24 2.92 -31.14
N HIS A 100 -18.12 2.02 -31.54
CA HIS A 100 -17.97 1.20 -32.73
C HIS A 100 -18.76 1.80 -33.89
N PHE A 101 -18.03 2.44 -34.80
CA PHE A 101 -18.58 2.98 -36.04
C PHE A 101 -18.68 1.86 -37.07
N VAL A 102 -19.88 1.31 -37.23
CA VAL A 102 -20.12 0.15 -38.11
C VAL A 102 -20.21 0.51 -39.60
N SER A 103 -20.40 1.79 -39.92
CA SER A 103 -20.54 2.28 -41.29
C SER A 103 -19.97 3.70 -41.45
N GLY A 104 -19.73 4.09 -42.70
CA GLY A 104 -19.29 5.44 -43.07
C GLY A 104 -20.38 6.49 -42.79
N GLY A 105 -19.96 7.73 -42.58
CA GLY A 105 -20.87 8.87 -42.36
C GLY A 105 -21.28 9.11 -40.91
N ILE A 106 -20.96 8.20 -39.98
CA ILE A 106 -21.12 8.47 -38.54
C ILE A 106 -20.15 9.59 -38.14
N VAL A 107 -20.68 10.61 -37.46
CA VAL A 107 -19.95 11.75 -36.96
C VAL A 107 -20.09 11.84 -35.45
N GLN A 108 -18.96 12.00 -34.76
CA GLN A 108 -18.87 12.21 -33.32
C GLN A 108 -18.14 13.53 -33.04
N SER A 109 -18.68 14.35 -32.15
CA SER A 109 -18.09 15.65 -31.80
C SER A 109 -17.98 15.84 -30.29
N LEU A 110 -16.94 16.56 -29.87
CA LEU A 110 -16.70 16.96 -28.49
C LEU A 110 -16.28 18.43 -28.46
N THR A 111 -16.90 19.21 -27.59
CA THR A 111 -16.45 20.57 -27.27
C THR A 111 -15.62 20.53 -25.99
N PHE A 112 -14.43 21.11 -26.04
CA PHE A 112 -13.47 21.11 -24.94
C PHE A 112 -12.83 22.48 -24.78
N THR A 113 -12.35 22.78 -23.57
CA THR A 113 -11.51 23.95 -23.33
C THR A 113 -10.08 23.48 -23.07
N GLY A 114 -9.11 24.02 -23.82
CA GLY A 114 -7.73 23.59 -23.69
C GLY A 114 -6.83 24.13 -24.79
N THR A 115 -5.68 23.48 -24.94
CA THR A 115 -4.61 23.84 -25.88
C THR A 115 -4.28 22.70 -26.85
N ARG A 116 -4.62 21.46 -26.52
CA ARG A 116 -4.53 20.29 -27.42
C ARG A 116 -5.52 19.19 -27.05
N ILE A 117 -5.73 18.28 -27.99
CA ILE A 117 -6.51 17.06 -27.77
C ILE A 117 -5.82 15.84 -28.41
N GLN A 118 -5.83 14.70 -27.72
CA GLN A 118 -5.34 13.42 -28.23
C GLN A 118 -6.52 12.45 -28.37
N VAL A 119 -6.83 12.04 -29.59
CA VAL A 119 -7.85 11.03 -29.88
C VAL A 119 -7.22 9.65 -29.79
N MET A 120 -7.90 8.70 -29.16
CA MET A 120 -7.43 7.33 -28.98
C MET A 120 -8.38 6.32 -29.63
N TRP A 121 -7.83 5.22 -30.14
CA TRP A 121 -8.61 4.15 -30.76
C TRP A 121 -7.97 2.77 -30.56
N ALA A 122 -8.78 1.75 -30.83
CA ALA A 122 -8.29 0.41 -31.11
C ALA A 122 -8.21 0.17 -32.61
N GLY A 123 -7.09 -0.38 -33.07
CA GLY A 123 -6.78 -0.57 -34.49
C GLY A 123 -6.52 -2.02 -34.84
N SER A 124 -6.74 -2.35 -36.10
CA SER A 124 -6.39 -3.64 -36.73
C SER A 124 -6.22 -3.43 -38.23
N VAL A 125 -5.66 -4.41 -38.95
CA VAL A 125 -5.52 -4.33 -40.42
C VAL A 125 -6.87 -4.19 -41.14
N ASN A 126 -7.99 -4.45 -40.45
CA ASN A 126 -9.35 -4.34 -40.98
C ASN A 126 -10.05 -3.02 -40.65
N THR A 127 -9.46 -2.17 -39.80
CA THR A 127 -10.06 -0.89 -39.40
C THR A 127 -9.93 0.20 -40.46
N GLY A 128 -10.74 1.25 -40.32
CA GLY A 128 -10.99 2.27 -41.33
C GLY A 128 -10.17 3.55 -41.22
N VAL A 129 -10.72 4.61 -41.82
CA VAL A 129 -10.18 5.97 -41.78
C VAL A 129 -11.18 6.87 -41.08
N VAL A 130 -10.67 7.67 -40.15
CA VAL A 130 -11.41 8.75 -39.51
C VAL A 130 -10.91 10.10 -40.04
N GLY A 131 -11.82 10.94 -40.51
CA GLY A 131 -11.56 12.35 -40.78
C GLY A 131 -11.66 13.15 -39.49
N ILE A 132 -10.63 13.90 -39.14
CA ILE A 132 -10.56 14.70 -37.91
C ILE A 132 -10.50 16.18 -38.25
N SER A 133 -11.50 16.96 -37.82
CA SER A 133 -11.55 18.41 -37.98
C SER A 133 -11.62 19.09 -36.61
N ILE A 134 -11.00 20.25 -36.47
CA ILE A 134 -11.09 21.11 -35.28
C ILE A 134 -11.63 22.47 -35.72
N ASP A 135 -12.63 22.97 -35.01
CA ASP A 135 -13.28 24.28 -35.21
C ASP A 135 -13.81 24.49 -36.64
N GLY A 136 -14.28 23.42 -37.28
CA GLY A 136 -14.78 23.45 -38.66
C GLY A 136 -13.67 23.62 -39.72
N GLY A 137 -12.40 23.55 -39.32
CA GLY A 137 -11.26 23.59 -40.23
C GLY A 137 -11.16 22.34 -41.13
N PRO A 138 -10.19 22.32 -42.07
CA PRO A 138 -9.99 21.17 -42.96
C PRO A 138 -9.78 19.86 -42.19
N ALA A 139 -10.42 18.79 -42.64
CA ALA A 139 -10.27 17.49 -42.00
C ALA A 139 -8.93 16.83 -42.37
N VAL A 140 -8.28 16.24 -41.37
CA VAL A 140 -7.11 15.36 -41.52
C VAL A 140 -7.59 13.91 -41.56
N SER A 141 -7.21 13.17 -42.59
CA SER A 141 -7.51 11.74 -42.69
C SER A 141 -6.52 10.91 -41.89
N VAL A 142 -7.01 10.16 -40.90
CA VAL A 142 -6.22 9.26 -40.05
C VAL A 142 -6.64 7.83 -40.32
N ASN A 143 -5.73 7.01 -40.86
CA ASN A 143 -5.93 5.57 -41.04
C ASN A 143 -5.72 4.86 -39.70
N THR A 144 -6.78 4.32 -39.11
CA THR A 144 -6.73 3.67 -37.78
C THR A 144 -6.08 2.29 -37.82
N ALA A 145 -5.79 1.76 -39.01
CA ALA A 145 -5.04 0.51 -39.19
C ALA A 145 -3.51 0.70 -39.12
N THR A 146 -3.02 1.94 -39.20
CA THR A 146 -1.57 2.22 -39.18
C THR A 146 -0.94 1.73 -37.88
N GLY A 147 0.13 0.95 -37.99
CA GLY A 147 0.86 0.40 -36.84
C GLY A 147 0.33 -0.95 -36.32
N PHE A 148 -0.74 -1.48 -36.89
CA PHE A 148 -1.33 -2.76 -36.49
C PHE A 148 -1.08 -3.83 -37.55
N THR A 149 -0.70 -5.04 -37.11
CA THR A 149 -0.38 -6.19 -37.98
C THR A 149 -1.38 -7.34 -37.87
N SER A 150 -2.25 -7.32 -36.84
CA SER A 150 -3.26 -8.34 -36.60
C SER A 150 -4.63 -7.94 -37.15
N SER A 151 -5.46 -8.93 -37.50
CA SER A 151 -6.88 -8.76 -37.81
C SER A 151 -7.72 -8.49 -36.56
N THR A 152 -7.27 -8.99 -35.41
CA THR A 152 -7.86 -8.74 -34.10
C THR A 152 -7.47 -7.34 -33.61
N PRO A 153 -8.44 -6.46 -33.29
CA PRO A 153 -8.12 -5.12 -32.83
C PRO A 153 -7.37 -5.09 -31.49
N ALA A 154 -6.42 -4.17 -31.39
CA ALA A 154 -5.68 -3.87 -30.17
C ALA A 154 -5.70 -2.37 -29.88
N GLY A 155 -5.64 -1.99 -28.62
CA GLY A 155 -5.57 -0.60 -28.19
C GLY A 155 -4.20 0.04 -28.47
N GLY A 156 -4.10 1.34 -28.17
CA GLY A 156 -2.85 2.10 -28.24
C GLY A 156 -2.68 2.97 -29.50
N GLY A 157 -3.64 2.95 -30.42
CA GLY A 157 -3.68 3.91 -31.52
C GLY A 157 -4.01 5.30 -31.01
N SER A 158 -3.29 6.33 -31.45
CA SER A 158 -3.62 7.71 -31.10
C SER A 158 -3.19 8.75 -32.13
N TRP A 159 -3.86 9.90 -32.09
CA TRP A 159 -3.55 11.08 -32.89
C TRP A 159 -3.59 12.31 -31.98
N LEU A 160 -2.54 13.13 -32.01
CA LEU A 160 -2.44 14.37 -31.25
C LEU A 160 -2.67 15.56 -32.17
N SER A 161 -3.51 16.50 -31.76
CA SER A 161 -3.74 17.73 -32.51
C SER A 161 -2.49 18.60 -32.61
N PRO A 162 -2.42 19.49 -33.62
CA PRO A 162 -1.55 20.67 -33.55
C PRO A 162 -1.82 21.47 -32.27
N ALA A 163 -0.88 22.35 -31.91
CA ALA A 163 -1.08 23.30 -30.82
C ALA A 163 -2.22 24.28 -31.17
N LEU A 164 -3.11 24.51 -30.22
CA LEU A 164 -4.21 25.47 -30.31
C LEU A 164 -3.95 26.62 -29.35
N ALA A 165 -4.50 27.80 -29.66
CA ALA A 165 -4.57 28.87 -28.68
C ALA A 165 -5.49 28.43 -27.54
N ARG A 166 -5.15 28.76 -26.28
CA ARG A 166 -6.00 28.39 -25.15
C ARG A 166 -7.41 28.96 -25.32
N GLY A 167 -8.42 28.09 -25.37
CA GLY A 167 -9.80 28.49 -25.56
C GLY A 167 -10.75 27.31 -25.68
N SER A 168 -12.01 27.61 -26.02
CA SER A 168 -13.02 26.60 -26.33
C SER A 168 -12.86 26.17 -27.79
N HIS A 169 -12.83 24.86 -28.02
CA HIS A 169 -12.69 24.24 -29.33
C HIS A 169 -13.70 23.12 -29.51
N THR A 170 -14.01 22.77 -30.75
CA THR A 170 -14.84 21.61 -31.09
C THR A 170 -14.08 20.69 -32.04
N ILE A 171 -13.81 19.46 -31.59
CA ILE A 171 -13.32 18.39 -32.46
C ILE A 171 -14.51 17.64 -33.09
N THR A 172 -14.36 17.28 -34.36
CA THR A 172 -15.32 16.45 -35.10
C THR A 172 -14.59 15.28 -35.75
N LEU A 173 -15.08 14.07 -35.51
CA LEU A 173 -14.55 12.79 -35.96
C LEU A 173 -15.58 12.13 -36.89
N THR A 174 -15.22 11.92 -38.16
CA THR A 174 -16.12 11.35 -39.17
C THR A 174 -15.57 10.04 -39.70
N ASN A 175 -16.36 8.96 -39.71
CA ASN A 175 -15.97 7.75 -40.44
C ASN A 175 -16.02 8.01 -41.95
N THR A 176 -14.86 8.10 -42.61
CA THR A 176 -14.78 8.42 -44.05
C THR A 176 -14.56 7.20 -44.94
N SER A 177 -14.17 6.04 -44.38
CA SER A 177 -13.78 4.88 -45.19
C SER A 177 -14.88 3.86 -45.43
N GLY A 178 -16.02 3.97 -44.74
CA GLY A 178 -17.07 2.93 -44.80
C GLY A 178 -16.67 1.60 -44.13
N LYS A 179 -15.53 1.56 -43.45
CA LYS A 179 -15.05 0.41 -42.65
C LYS A 179 -15.27 0.67 -41.17
N ILE A 180 -15.06 -0.35 -40.36
CA ILE A 180 -15.15 -0.24 -38.90
C ILE A 180 -14.08 0.73 -38.36
N VAL A 181 -14.50 1.67 -37.50
CA VAL A 181 -13.62 2.51 -36.68
C VAL A 181 -14.01 2.34 -35.21
N LEU A 182 -13.03 2.20 -34.32
CA LEU A 182 -13.21 1.88 -32.89
C LEU A 182 -12.60 2.98 -32.01
N LEU A 183 -13.34 4.05 -31.75
CA LEU A 183 -12.85 5.20 -30.98
C LEU A 183 -12.98 4.95 -29.48
N SER A 184 -11.88 5.08 -28.74
CA SER A 184 -11.84 4.79 -27.29
C SER A 184 -12.13 6.02 -26.42
N GLY A 185 -11.82 7.21 -26.92
CA GLY A 185 -12.02 8.46 -26.20
C GLY A 185 -11.00 9.51 -26.63
N ALA A 186 -10.87 10.57 -25.84
CA ALA A 186 -9.86 11.59 -26.07
C ALA A 186 -9.29 12.15 -24.76
N TYR A 187 -8.01 12.52 -24.75
CA TYR A 187 -7.40 13.28 -23.66
C TYR A 187 -7.34 14.76 -24.02
N VAL A 188 -7.88 15.63 -23.16
CA VAL A 188 -7.88 17.07 -23.31
C VAL A 188 -6.74 17.68 -22.47
N TYR A 189 -5.88 18.46 -23.12
CA TYR A 189 -4.76 19.16 -22.50
C TYR A 189 -5.06 20.67 -22.37
N ASP A 190 -4.53 21.31 -21.33
CA ASP A 190 -4.49 22.77 -21.15
C ASP A 190 -3.14 23.18 -20.54
N GLY A 191 -2.13 23.29 -21.40
CA GLY A 191 -0.73 23.57 -21.06
C GLY A 191 0.07 22.39 -20.48
N ASP A 192 -0.57 21.24 -20.24
CA ASP A 192 0.00 20.05 -19.62
C ASP A 192 0.45 18.96 -20.63
N GLU A 193 0.70 19.33 -21.88
CA GLU A 193 1.11 18.40 -22.94
C GLU A 193 2.44 17.70 -22.64
N SER A 194 3.38 18.43 -22.04
CA SER A 194 4.74 17.95 -21.72
C SER A 194 5.10 18.09 -20.25
N THR A 195 4.18 18.55 -19.41
CA THR A 195 4.43 18.78 -17.99
C THR A 195 3.16 18.74 -17.14
N GLY A 196 3.30 18.77 -15.82
CA GLY A 196 2.17 18.79 -14.89
C GLY A 196 1.54 17.43 -14.64
N VAL A 197 0.49 17.43 -13.83
CA VAL A 197 -0.22 16.23 -13.36
C VAL A 197 -1.38 15.91 -14.30
N ARG A 198 -1.42 14.66 -14.76
CA ARG A 198 -2.35 14.11 -15.74
C ARG A 198 -3.04 12.86 -15.22
N MET A 199 -4.37 12.80 -15.37
CA MET A 199 -5.20 11.70 -14.88
C MET A 199 -5.99 11.06 -16.01
N TRP A 200 -5.89 9.74 -16.10
CA TRP A 200 -6.53 8.91 -17.10
C TRP A 200 -7.55 7.98 -16.40
N GLU A 201 -8.83 8.19 -16.62
CA GLU A 201 -9.89 7.41 -15.99
C GLU A 201 -10.15 6.11 -16.77
N ALA A 202 -10.04 4.97 -16.09
CA ALA A 202 -10.07 3.63 -16.69
C ALA A 202 -11.07 2.68 -16.00
N GLY A 203 -12.05 3.23 -15.28
CA GLY A 203 -13.14 2.50 -14.67
C GLY A 203 -14.20 2.05 -15.67
N HIS A 204 -15.00 1.07 -15.24
CA HIS A 204 -16.18 0.60 -15.96
C HIS A 204 -17.23 0.14 -14.94
N SER A 205 -18.40 0.78 -14.92
CA SER A 205 -19.42 0.46 -13.92
C SER A 205 -19.89 -0.99 -14.00
N GLY A 206 -19.88 -1.67 -12.86
CA GLY A 206 -20.32 -3.06 -12.72
C GLY A 206 -19.28 -4.11 -13.09
N TRP A 207 -18.06 -3.73 -13.45
CA TRP A 207 -17.02 -4.67 -13.85
C TRP A 207 -16.26 -5.29 -12.68
N GLU A 208 -15.86 -6.54 -12.89
CA GLU A 208 -15.00 -7.34 -12.02
C GLU A 208 -13.54 -7.27 -12.49
N ALA A 209 -12.60 -7.79 -11.69
CA ALA A 209 -11.24 -7.99 -12.16
C ALA A 209 -11.18 -8.97 -13.35
N GLU A 210 -12.08 -9.98 -13.41
CA GLU A 210 -12.14 -10.92 -14.52
C GLU A 210 -12.40 -10.24 -15.87
N ASP A 211 -13.26 -9.22 -15.90
CA ASP A 211 -13.60 -8.53 -17.15
C ASP A 211 -12.36 -7.89 -17.79
N TYR A 212 -11.46 -7.36 -16.97
CA TYR A 212 -10.18 -6.83 -17.46
C TYR A 212 -9.15 -7.94 -17.74
N ALA A 213 -9.14 -8.99 -16.91
CA ALA A 213 -8.13 -10.04 -16.98
C ALA A 213 -8.36 -11.04 -18.13
N ASN A 214 -9.60 -11.41 -18.43
CA ASN A 214 -9.90 -12.61 -19.22
C ASN A 214 -10.88 -12.39 -20.38
N ARG A 215 -11.47 -11.19 -20.53
CA ARG A 215 -12.51 -10.97 -21.54
C ARG A 215 -12.00 -11.15 -22.97
N SER A 216 -12.52 -12.19 -23.61
CA SER A 216 -12.30 -12.53 -25.03
C SER A 216 -13.03 -11.53 -25.94
N PRO A 217 -12.52 -11.22 -27.15
CA PRO A 217 -11.29 -11.76 -27.76
C PRO A 217 -9.97 -11.14 -27.27
N ASN A 218 -9.99 -10.16 -26.36
CA ASN A 218 -8.92 -9.16 -26.29
C ASN A 218 -8.48 -8.81 -24.87
N ASN A 219 -8.24 -9.83 -24.06
CA ASN A 219 -7.77 -9.68 -22.68
C ASN A 219 -6.46 -8.87 -22.55
N THR A 220 -5.68 -8.70 -23.63
CA THR A 220 -4.46 -7.87 -23.65
C THR A 220 -4.65 -6.45 -24.18
N SER A 221 -5.81 -6.12 -24.77
CA SER A 221 -6.01 -4.82 -25.44
C SER A 221 -6.04 -3.64 -24.46
N HIS A 222 -6.54 -3.86 -23.26
CA HIS A 222 -6.52 -2.85 -22.20
C HIS A 222 -5.10 -2.56 -21.73
N ALA A 223 -4.30 -3.62 -21.48
CA ALA A 223 -2.88 -3.50 -21.15
C ALA A 223 -2.11 -2.76 -22.25
N ALA A 224 -2.38 -3.03 -23.54
CA ALA A 224 -1.79 -2.31 -24.66
C ALA A 224 -2.16 -0.81 -24.66
N THR A 225 -3.40 -0.46 -24.28
CA THR A 225 -3.83 0.94 -24.15
C THR A 225 -3.10 1.62 -22.99
N ILE A 226 -3.00 0.97 -21.82
CA ILE A 226 -2.23 1.47 -20.68
C ILE A 226 -0.76 1.68 -21.07
N ALA A 227 -0.15 0.72 -21.74
CA ALA A 227 1.23 0.80 -22.19
C ALA A 227 1.48 1.98 -23.13
N ALA A 228 0.54 2.27 -24.04
CA ALA A 228 0.62 3.41 -24.95
C ALA A 228 0.54 4.77 -24.24
N ILE A 229 -0.14 4.84 -23.08
CA ILE A 229 -0.15 6.03 -22.22
C ILE A 229 1.20 6.18 -21.48
N ALA A 230 1.90 5.08 -21.24
CA ALA A 230 3.17 5.01 -20.52
C ALA A 230 3.13 5.64 -19.11
N PRO A 231 2.16 5.28 -18.25
CA PRO A 231 1.94 5.96 -16.98
C PRO A 231 3.09 5.80 -16.00
N HIS A 232 3.13 6.69 -15.01
CA HIS A 232 4.01 6.56 -13.84
C HIS A 232 3.37 5.70 -12.77
N LEU A 233 2.04 5.78 -12.62
CA LEU A 233 1.26 5.06 -11.63
C LEU A 233 -0.05 4.53 -12.24
N VAL A 234 -0.38 3.28 -11.92
CA VAL A 234 -1.68 2.67 -12.16
C VAL A 234 -2.33 2.37 -10.81
N ILE A 235 -3.46 3.02 -10.53
CA ILE A 235 -4.26 2.80 -9.32
C ILE A 235 -5.32 1.75 -9.65
N LEU A 236 -5.40 0.67 -8.87
CA LEU A 236 -6.29 -0.48 -9.05
C LEU A 236 -7.35 -0.54 -7.95
N PRO A 237 -8.49 0.14 -8.13
CA PRO A 237 -9.60 0.12 -7.20
C PRO A 237 -10.71 -0.86 -7.63
N LEU A 238 -10.48 -2.16 -7.42
CA LEU A 238 -11.40 -3.25 -7.82
C LEU A 238 -11.78 -4.14 -6.62
N GLY A 239 -12.73 -5.05 -6.85
CA GLY A 239 -13.13 -6.09 -5.90
C GLY A 239 -14.60 -5.99 -5.45
N TYR A 240 -15.22 -4.81 -5.52
CA TYR A 240 -16.63 -4.65 -5.10
C TYR A 240 -17.59 -5.54 -5.88
N ASN A 241 -17.47 -5.56 -7.21
CA ASN A 241 -18.35 -6.38 -8.05
C ASN A 241 -17.94 -7.85 -8.00
N ASP A 242 -16.64 -8.14 -7.92
CA ASP A 242 -16.13 -9.50 -7.72
C ASP A 242 -16.78 -10.15 -6.49
N TRP A 243 -16.79 -9.41 -5.37
CA TRP A 243 -17.41 -9.87 -4.13
C TRP A 243 -18.94 -9.97 -4.26
N ALA A 244 -19.60 -8.95 -4.79
CA ALA A 244 -21.06 -8.91 -4.90
C ALA A 244 -21.63 -10.00 -5.83
N ASN A 245 -20.89 -10.37 -6.88
CA ASN A 245 -21.29 -11.41 -7.83
C ASN A 245 -20.85 -12.82 -7.40
N GLY A 246 -20.30 -12.96 -6.18
CA GLY A 246 -20.00 -14.26 -5.59
C GLY A 246 -18.73 -14.91 -6.13
N ARG A 247 -17.78 -14.14 -6.69
CA ARG A 247 -16.42 -14.66 -6.93
C ARG A 247 -15.76 -15.04 -5.62
N THR A 248 -14.75 -15.89 -5.73
CA THR A 248 -13.86 -16.18 -4.61
C THR A 248 -12.68 -15.21 -4.56
N SER A 249 -12.12 -14.98 -3.37
CA SER A 249 -10.92 -14.15 -3.21
C SER A 249 -9.70 -14.74 -3.95
N ALA A 250 -9.67 -16.06 -4.15
CA ALA A 250 -8.65 -16.75 -4.95
C ALA A 250 -8.78 -16.46 -6.46
N GLN A 251 -10.01 -16.44 -7.00
CA GLN A 251 -10.25 -16.03 -8.39
C GLN A 251 -9.86 -14.57 -8.58
N PHE A 252 -10.34 -13.69 -7.69
CA PHE A 252 -9.98 -12.28 -7.71
C PHE A 252 -8.45 -12.05 -7.62
N GLN A 253 -7.75 -12.78 -6.75
CA GLN A 253 -6.28 -12.72 -6.66
C GLN A 253 -5.61 -13.10 -7.99
N THR A 254 -6.12 -14.12 -8.68
CA THR A 254 -5.62 -14.57 -9.98
C THR A 254 -5.81 -13.49 -11.03
N ASP A 255 -7.00 -12.91 -11.11
CA ASP A 255 -7.36 -11.90 -12.10
C ASP A 255 -6.58 -10.59 -11.88
N LEU A 256 -6.48 -10.12 -10.63
CA LEU A 256 -5.71 -8.93 -10.29
C LEU A 256 -4.21 -9.10 -10.57
N THR A 257 -3.67 -10.30 -10.31
CA THR A 257 -2.29 -10.66 -10.68
C THR A 257 -2.08 -10.60 -12.19
N LYS A 258 -3.03 -11.12 -12.96
CA LYS A 258 -2.98 -11.11 -14.42
C LYS A 258 -3.03 -9.69 -14.98
N ILE A 259 -3.90 -8.82 -14.46
CA ILE A 259 -3.98 -7.40 -14.87
C ILE A 259 -2.61 -6.71 -14.75
N ILE A 260 -1.93 -6.87 -13.60
CA ILE A 260 -0.62 -6.26 -13.37
C ILE A 260 0.43 -6.87 -14.29
N THR A 261 0.44 -8.20 -14.42
CA THR A 261 1.40 -8.92 -15.26
C THR A 261 1.29 -8.53 -16.73
N ASP A 262 0.08 -8.49 -17.27
CA ASP A 262 -0.17 -8.11 -18.66
C ASP A 262 0.20 -6.64 -18.91
N THR A 263 -0.09 -5.76 -17.95
CA THR A 263 0.27 -4.34 -18.04
C THR A 263 1.78 -4.15 -18.08
N LYS A 264 2.54 -4.82 -17.20
CA LYS A 264 4.01 -4.81 -17.22
C LYS A 264 4.56 -5.43 -18.50
N ALA A 265 3.98 -6.54 -18.96
CA ALA A 265 4.41 -7.19 -20.19
C ALA A 265 4.20 -6.33 -21.45
N ALA A 266 3.16 -5.48 -21.47
CA ALA A 266 2.89 -4.56 -22.57
C ALA A 266 3.72 -3.26 -22.49
N ALA A 267 4.10 -2.83 -21.29
CA ALA A 267 4.77 -1.55 -21.07
C ALA A 267 6.25 -1.60 -21.46
N ALA A 268 6.73 -0.53 -22.12
CA ALA A 268 8.16 -0.37 -22.39
C ALA A 268 8.98 -0.12 -21.11
N VAL A 269 8.34 0.48 -20.10
CA VAL A 269 8.88 0.64 -18.76
C VAL A 269 7.75 0.42 -17.76
N ASP A 270 7.97 -0.44 -16.78
CA ASP A 270 6.98 -0.79 -15.76
C ASP A 270 6.43 0.44 -15.06
N PRO A 271 5.10 0.63 -15.00
CA PRO A 271 4.51 1.61 -14.10
C PRO A 271 4.60 1.12 -12.64
N ASP A 272 4.54 2.05 -11.69
CA ASP A 272 4.21 1.68 -10.32
C ASP A 272 2.72 1.33 -10.22
N PHE A 273 2.38 0.49 -9.24
CA PHE A 273 1.00 0.09 -9.00
C PHE A 273 0.59 0.40 -7.56
N LEU A 274 -0.64 0.89 -7.39
CA LEU A 274 -1.28 1.08 -6.09
C LEU A 274 -2.61 0.33 -6.10
N ILE A 275 -2.72 -0.74 -5.31
CA ILE A 275 -3.98 -1.44 -5.11
C ILE A 275 -4.76 -0.74 -3.99
N VAL A 276 -6.00 -0.36 -4.27
CA VAL A 276 -6.85 0.37 -3.32
C VAL A 276 -8.03 -0.51 -2.91
N ALA A 277 -8.07 -0.88 -1.64
CA ALA A 277 -9.22 -1.57 -1.04
C ALA A 277 -10.21 -0.55 -0.49
N TYR A 278 -11.43 -0.56 -1.02
CA TYR A 278 -12.54 0.16 -0.43
C TYR A 278 -13.02 -0.49 0.89
N PRO A 279 -13.76 0.24 1.76
CA PRO A 279 -14.45 -0.37 2.89
C PRO A 279 -15.47 -1.42 2.40
N ALA A 280 -15.93 -2.34 3.25
CA ALA A 280 -16.96 -3.28 2.81
C ALA A 280 -18.24 -2.53 2.38
N ARG A 281 -18.84 -2.95 1.26
CA ARG A 281 -20.20 -2.54 0.91
C ARG A 281 -21.18 -3.03 1.96
N THR A 282 -22.26 -2.28 2.16
CA THR A 282 -23.29 -2.60 3.15
C THR A 282 -24.45 -3.40 2.58
N ASP A 283 -24.60 -3.45 1.26
CA ASP A 283 -25.68 -4.16 0.56
C ASP A 283 -25.43 -5.66 0.39
N SER A 284 -24.76 -6.31 1.35
CA SER A 284 -24.35 -7.71 1.28
C SER A 284 -25.45 -8.60 0.70
N PRO A 285 -25.28 -9.13 -0.52
CA PRO A 285 -26.27 -10.04 -1.08
C PRO A 285 -26.29 -11.29 -0.21
N ALA A 286 -27.49 -11.80 0.11
CA ALA A 286 -27.65 -12.98 0.97
C ALA A 286 -26.93 -14.25 0.44
N ALA A 287 -26.54 -14.25 -0.84
CA ALA A 287 -25.82 -15.33 -1.51
C ALA A 287 -24.29 -15.23 -1.42
N VAL A 288 -23.73 -14.12 -0.94
CA VAL A 288 -22.27 -13.97 -0.84
C VAL A 288 -21.77 -14.65 0.43
N VAL A 289 -21.10 -15.78 0.24
CA VAL A 289 -20.59 -16.62 1.34
C VAL A 289 -19.20 -16.16 1.80
N GLU A 290 -18.39 -15.59 0.89
CA GLU A 290 -17.02 -15.20 1.21
C GLU A 290 -16.95 -13.81 1.87
N PRO A 291 -16.30 -13.67 3.04
CA PRO A 291 -16.14 -12.36 3.68
C PRO A 291 -15.29 -11.37 2.86
N TRP A 292 -15.66 -10.08 2.84
CA TRP A 292 -14.87 -9.02 2.21
C TRP A 292 -13.41 -8.96 2.71
N ALA A 293 -13.17 -9.28 3.98
CA ALA A 293 -11.82 -9.34 4.55
C ALA A 293 -10.88 -10.30 3.81
N ASN A 294 -11.40 -11.36 3.19
CA ASN A 294 -10.61 -12.27 2.37
C ASN A 294 -10.16 -11.59 1.07
N PHE A 295 -11.01 -10.78 0.44
CA PHE A 295 -10.65 -9.98 -0.74
C PHE A 295 -9.58 -8.94 -0.39
N VAL A 296 -9.70 -8.26 0.75
CA VAL A 296 -8.67 -7.33 1.25
C VAL A 296 -7.33 -8.07 1.46
N THR A 297 -7.37 -9.28 2.02
CA THR A 297 -6.18 -10.13 2.19
C THR A 297 -5.57 -10.53 0.84
N ALA A 298 -6.40 -10.89 -0.13
CA ALA A 298 -5.97 -11.16 -1.51
C ALA A 298 -5.29 -9.94 -2.15
N MET A 299 -5.84 -8.73 -1.99
CA MET A 299 -5.21 -7.50 -2.49
C MET A 299 -3.83 -7.26 -1.88
N GLN A 300 -3.67 -7.44 -0.56
CA GLN A 300 -2.39 -7.32 0.13
C GLN A 300 -1.37 -8.37 -0.36
N SER A 301 -1.84 -9.59 -0.59
CA SER A 301 -1.04 -10.69 -1.14
C SER A 301 -0.54 -10.36 -2.56
N VAL A 302 -1.43 -9.90 -3.45
CA VAL A 302 -1.05 -9.45 -4.80
C VAL A 302 -0.08 -8.29 -4.73
N ALA A 303 -0.32 -7.29 -3.88
CA ALA A 303 0.55 -6.14 -3.74
C ALA A 303 1.99 -6.58 -3.42
N THR A 304 2.12 -7.45 -2.41
CA THR A 304 3.42 -8.01 -2.01
C THR A 304 4.07 -8.81 -3.13
N ALA A 305 3.31 -9.69 -3.79
CA ALA A 305 3.82 -10.59 -4.83
C ALA A 305 4.22 -9.86 -6.11
N GLN A 306 3.51 -8.78 -6.47
CA GLN A 306 3.72 -8.02 -7.70
C GLN A 306 4.59 -6.77 -7.51
N GLY A 307 5.06 -6.52 -6.30
CA GLY A 307 5.81 -5.31 -5.97
C GLY A 307 5.00 -4.03 -6.11
N ALA A 308 3.68 -4.10 -5.91
CA ALA A 308 2.78 -2.96 -5.85
C ALA A 308 2.65 -2.45 -4.40
N GLU A 309 2.17 -1.22 -4.26
CA GLU A 309 1.73 -0.71 -2.97
C GLU A 309 0.27 -1.06 -2.70
N PHE A 310 -0.12 -1.06 -1.42
CA PHE A 310 -1.47 -1.35 -0.97
C PHE A 310 -1.98 -0.24 -0.04
N LEU A 311 -3.16 0.27 -0.33
CA LEU A 311 -3.90 1.20 0.52
C LEU A 311 -5.28 0.64 0.81
N GLN A 312 -5.63 0.54 2.09
CA GLN A 312 -7.01 0.31 2.51
C GLN A 312 -7.62 1.61 2.98
N ILE A 313 -8.74 2.00 2.36
CA ILE A 313 -9.49 3.19 2.74
C ILE A 313 -10.10 2.95 4.12
N SER A 314 -9.83 3.88 5.04
CA SER A 314 -10.11 3.71 6.48
C SER A 314 -11.60 3.70 6.79
N ALA A 315 -12.36 4.59 6.14
CA ALA A 315 -13.82 4.66 6.18
C ALA A 315 -14.33 5.51 5.02
N VAL A 316 -15.56 5.25 4.58
CA VAL A 316 -16.27 6.11 3.63
C VAL A 316 -17.53 6.60 4.34
N PRO A 317 -17.64 7.90 4.67
CA PRO A 317 -18.62 8.40 5.64
C PRO A 317 -20.09 8.18 5.26
N THR A 318 -20.39 7.91 3.99
CA THR A 318 -21.74 7.54 3.53
C THR A 318 -21.66 6.70 2.26
N LEU A 319 -22.35 5.56 2.26
CA LEU A 319 -22.64 4.73 1.10
C LEU A 319 -24.17 4.73 0.90
N ASP A 320 -24.66 4.71 -0.34
CA ASP A 320 -26.08 4.50 -0.65
C ASP A 320 -26.52 3.01 -0.51
N GLY A 321 -25.68 2.21 0.14
CA GLY A 321 -25.70 0.75 0.10
C GLY A 321 -24.47 0.20 -0.62
N VAL A 322 -24.04 0.87 -1.70
CA VAL A 322 -23.01 0.42 -2.65
C VAL A 322 -21.99 1.49 -2.95
N HIS A 323 -22.46 2.64 -3.44
CA HIS A 323 -21.66 3.71 -3.99
C HIS A 323 -21.40 4.77 -2.93
N PRO A 324 -20.17 5.29 -2.85
CA PRO A 324 -19.86 6.47 -2.06
C PRO A 324 -20.69 7.68 -2.50
N THR A 325 -21.18 8.46 -1.54
CA THR A 325 -21.70 9.80 -1.86
C THR A 325 -20.57 10.75 -2.30
N ALA A 326 -20.89 11.99 -2.67
CA ALA A 326 -19.89 13.01 -2.99
C ALA A 326 -18.88 13.24 -1.84
N ASP A 327 -19.30 13.12 -0.58
CA ASP A 327 -18.43 13.21 0.60
C ASP A 327 -17.57 11.94 0.75
N GLY A 328 -18.15 10.78 0.43
CA GLY A 328 -17.42 9.52 0.35
C GLY A 328 -16.29 9.58 -0.67
N HIS A 329 -16.57 10.05 -1.89
CA HIS A 329 -15.56 10.30 -2.91
C HIS A 329 -14.50 11.32 -2.49
N THR A 330 -14.90 12.35 -1.73
CA THR A 330 -13.95 13.31 -1.15
C THR A 330 -12.98 12.65 -0.17
N THR A 331 -13.48 11.70 0.63
CA THR A 331 -12.68 10.94 1.59
C THR A 331 -11.69 10.01 0.89
N ILE A 332 -12.16 9.24 -0.11
CA ILE A 332 -11.29 8.37 -0.92
C ILE A 332 -10.15 9.18 -1.55
N ALA A 333 -10.49 10.30 -2.19
CA ALA A 333 -9.49 11.18 -2.82
C ALA A 333 -8.47 11.73 -1.82
N ALA A 334 -8.90 12.08 -0.61
CA ALA A 334 -8.02 12.59 0.43
C ALA A 334 -7.07 11.51 0.98
N GLU A 335 -7.56 10.29 1.20
CA GLU A 335 -6.74 9.18 1.68
C GLU A 335 -5.72 8.71 0.64
N VAL A 336 -6.12 8.60 -0.63
CA VAL A 336 -5.20 8.28 -1.72
C VAL A 336 -4.15 9.38 -1.87
N GLU A 337 -4.55 10.65 -1.81
CA GLU A 337 -3.60 11.76 -1.85
C GLU A 337 -2.63 11.73 -0.67
N ALA A 338 -3.11 11.52 0.55
CA ALA A 338 -2.27 11.43 1.74
C ALA A 338 -1.28 10.27 1.68
N PHE A 339 -1.67 9.14 1.07
CA PHE A 339 -0.78 8.02 0.81
C PHE A 339 0.32 8.35 -0.21
N LEU A 340 -0.04 9.06 -1.28
CA LEU A 340 0.89 9.47 -2.35
C LEU A 340 1.77 10.66 -1.96
N ALA A 341 1.35 11.45 -0.98
CA ALA A 341 2.15 12.55 -0.47
C ALA A 341 3.45 12.02 0.13
N PRO A 342 4.60 12.69 -0.10
CA PRO A 342 5.85 12.26 0.50
C PRO A 342 5.68 12.23 2.02
N ALA A 343 5.93 11.06 2.63
CA ALA A 343 6.16 10.99 4.06
C ALA A 343 7.22 12.04 4.40
N SER A 344 7.08 12.76 5.51
CA SER A 344 8.12 13.69 5.98
C SER A 344 9.39 12.89 6.28
N ALA A 345 10.19 12.63 5.26
CA ALA A 345 11.40 11.84 5.30
C ALA A 345 12.55 12.82 5.55
N VAL A 346 13.11 12.76 6.76
CA VAL A 346 14.37 13.43 7.04
C VAL A 346 15.48 12.44 6.63
N THR A 347 16.12 12.71 5.50
CA THR A 347 17.31 11.99 5.03
C THR A 347 18.52 12.92 5.12
N GLY A 348 19.63 12.41 5.66
CA GLY A 348 20.88 13.16 5.73
C GLY A 348 22.08 12.22 5.82
N SER A 349 23.15 12.55 5.07
CA SER A 349 24.46 11.91 5.19
C SER A 349 25.29 12.69 6.22
N GLY A 350 25.21 12.28 7.50
CA GLY A 350 25.92 12.92 8.62
C GLY A 350 25.24 12.67 9.97
N ALA A 351 25.74 13.28 11.05
CA ALA A 351 25.04 13.29 12.34
C ALA A 351 23.70 14.03 12.19
N LEU A 352 22.60 13.29 12.25
CA LEU A 352 21.26 13.83 12.00
C LEU A 352 20.54 14.11 13.32
N THR A 353 20.20 15.39 13.55
CA THR A 353 19.29 15.81 14.63
C THR A 353 17.95 16.18 14.00
N ALA A 354 17.00 15.25 13.97
CA ALA A 354 15.63 15.56 13.53
C ALA A 354 14.88 16.29 14.65
N GLY A 355 14.06 17.30 14.32
CA GLY A 355 13.15 17.94 15.29
C GLY A 355 12.14 16.95 15.88
N ALA A 356 11.45 17.30 16.97
CA ALA A 356 10.49 16.43 17.66
C ALA A 356 9.06 16.56 17.07
N PRO A 357 8.58 15.64 16.22
CA PRO A 357 7.18 15.64 15.82
C PRO A 357 6.32 14.98 16.90
N THR A 358 5.14 15.56 17.16
CA THR A 358 4.05 14.90 17.85
C THR A 358 3.09 14.34 16.79
N LEU A 359 2.85 13.03 16.78
CA LEU A 359 1.83 12.40 15.93
C LEU A 359 0.60 12.07 16.77
N ALA A 360 -0.53 12.69 16.44
CA ALA A 360 -1.85 12.37 16.99
C ALA A 360 -2.73 11.84 15.83
N GLY A 361 -2.54 10.58 15.43
CA GLY A 361 -3.28 9.96 14.31
C GLY A 361 -2.64 8.69 13.72
N ALA A 362 -3.27 8.13 12.69
CA ALA A 362 -2.67 7.08 11.84
C ALA A 362 -1.71 7.73 10.82
N GLY A 363 -0.45 7.32 10.84
CA GLY A 363 0.58 7.86 9.95
C GLY A 363 1.92 7.15 10.13
N THR A 364 2.77 7.25 9.11
CA THR A 364 4.10 6.62 9.09
C THR A 364 5.17 7.70 9.04
N LEU A 365 6.09 7.69 10.01
CA LEU A 365 7.28 8.54 10.00
C LEU A 365 8.54 7.68 9.76
N ARG A 366 9.34 8.04 8.76
CA ARG A 366 10.57 7.32 8.38
C ARG A 366 11.80 8.21 8.50
N ALA A 367 12.78 7.81 9.31
CA ALA A 367 14.07 8.47 9.43
C ALA A 367 15.21 7.52 9.03
N THR A 368 16.04 7.92 8.08
CA THR A 368 17.13 7.08 7.54
C THR A 368 18.44 7.88 7.51
N GLY A 369 19.51 7.38 8.14
CA GLY A 369 20.82 8.06 8.16
C GLY A 369 21.99 7.08 8.14
N SER A 370 23.09 7.45 7.47
CA SER A 370 24.32 6.64 7.42
C SER A 370 25.30 6.93 8.57
N GLY A 371 25.09 8.02 9.32
CA GLY A 371 25.88 8.42 10.50
C GLY A 371 25.22 8.12 11.85
N ALA A 372 25.76 8.67 12.94
CA ALA A 372 25.14 8.58 14.26
C ALA A 372 23.79 9.31 14.28
N LEU A 373 22.73 8.64 14.72
CA LEU A 373 21.37 9.19 14.79
C LEU A 373 21.00 9.46 16.25
N THR A 374 20.80 10.74 16.59
CA THR A 374 20.23 11.16 17.88
C THR A 374 18.78 11.57 17.62
N ALA A 375 17.83 10.70 17.97
CA ALA A 375 16.40 11.01 17.87
C ALA A 375 15.94 11.66 19.18
N PRO A 376 15.32 12.86 19.18
CA PRO A 376 14.77 13.47 20.41
C PRO A 376 13.55 12.68 20.92
N GLN A 377 13.10 12.98 22.16
CA GLN A 377 11.94 12.32 22.79
C GLN A 377 10.69 12.39 21.91
N ARG A 378 9.94 11.28 21.86
CA ARG A 378 8.73 11.15 21.03
C ARG A 378 7.59 10.55 21.83
N THR A 379 6.42 11.15 21.70
CA THR A 379 5.16 10.65 22.23
C THR A 379 4.32 10.13 21.07
N LEU A 380 3.98 8.83 21.07
CA LEU A 380 3.03 8.24 20.12
C LEU A 380 1.70 8.01 20.83
N ALA A 381 0.66 8.77 20.44
CA ALA A 381 -0.72 8.56 20.86
C ALA A 381 -1.54 8.09 19.64
N GLY A 382 -1.75 6.77 19.47
CA GLY A 382 -2.53 6.19 18.37
C GLY A 382 -1.99 4.87 17.80
N SER A 383 -2.41 4.52 16.57
CA SER A 383 -2.02 3.32 15.80
C SER A 383 -0.85 3.53 14.82
N GLY A 384 -0.15 4.67 14.89
CA GLY A 384 0.93 5.03 13.96
C GLY A 384 2.14 4.09 13.99
N GLN A 385 2.88 4.05 12.88
CA GLN A 385 4.13 3.28 12.75
C GLN A 385 5.35 4.22 12.67
N LEU A 386 6.38 3.94 13.48
CA LEU A 386 7.66 4.66 13.44
C LEU A 386 8.80 3.71 13.07
N ARG A 387 9.52 4.03 11.98
CA ARG A 387 10.71 3.29 11.52
C ARG A 387 11.95 4.18 11.54
N ALA A 388 12.96 3.78 12.31
CA ALA A 388 14.29 4.40 12.31
C ALA A 388 15.34 3.39 11.81
N THR A 389 16.18 3.79 10.85
CA THR A 389 17.26 2.94 10.31
C THR A 389 18.57 3.73 10.25
N GLY A 390 19.61 3.27 10.94
CA GLY A 390 20.90 3.95 11.05
C GLY A 390 22.11 3.08 10.74
N GLY A 391 23.08 3.60 9.99
CA GLY A 391 24.36 2.92 9.68
C GLY A 391 25.40 2.96 10.81
N GLY A 392 25.34 3.97 11.68
CA GLY A 392 26.28 4.22 12.80
C GLY A 392 25.73 3.89 14.20
N ALA A 393 26.41 4.39 15.24
CA ALA A 393 25.92 4.30 16.62
C ALA A 393 24.57 5.01 16.77
N LEU A 394 23.61 4.36 17.43
CA LEU A 394 22.22 4.81 17.49
C LEU A 394 21.85 5.01 18.96
N THR A 395 21.48 6.23 19.34
CA THR A 395 21.01 6.57 20.69
C THR A 395 19.62 7.19 20.55
N PRO A 396 18.56 6.38 20.41
CA PRO A 396 17.20 6.92 20.41
C PRO A 396 16.90 7.48 21.79
N ALA A 397 16.33 8.68 21.94
CA ALA A 397 15.82 9.12 23.24
C ALA A 397 14.65 8.24 23.72
N ALA A 398 14.29 8.33 25.00
CA ALA A 398 13.17 7.61 25.59
C ALA A 398 11.87 7.90 24.81
N ALA A 399 11.15 6.84 24.43
CA ALA A 399 9.85 6.93 23.77
C ALA A 399 8.75 6.53 24.76
N SER A 400 7.65 7.26 24.75
CA SER A 400 6.41 6.89 25.46
C SER A 400 5.38 6.42 24.44
N LEU A 401 4.91 5.17 24.58
CA LEU A 401 3.84 4.61 23.75
C LEU A 401 2.56 4.48 24.59
N SER A 402 1.51 5.20 24.19
CA SER A 402 0.21 5.20 24.88
C SER A 402 -0.94 4.61 24.03
N GLY A 403 -0.65 3.84 22.96
CA GLY A 403 -1.64 3.22 22.04
C GLY A 403 -1.17 1.91 21.38
N THR A 404 -1.84 1.45 20.30
CA THR A 404 -1.50 0.21 19.53
C THR A 404 -0.32 0.37 18.56
N GLY A 405 0.34 1.53 18.55
CA GLY A 405 1.43 1.83 17.61
C GLY A 405 2.63 0.89 17.68
N ALA A 406 3.35 0.81 16.57
CA ALA A 406 4.55 -0.01 16.43
C ALA A 406 5.82 0.85 16.27
N LEU A 407 6.86 0.53 17.03
CA LEU A 407 8.19 1.15 16.92
C LEU A 407 9.21 0.11 16.46
N ALA A 408 9.83 0.34 15.30
CA ALA A 408 10.93 -0.46 14.78
C ALA A 408 12.22 0.37 14.71
N VAL A 409 13.25 -0.07 15.42
CA VAL A 409 14.60 0.54 15.40
C VAL A 409 15.61 -0.49 14.88
N ALA A 410 16.28 -0.17 13.77
CA ALA A 410 17.32 -1.01 13.19
C ALA A 410 18.64 -0.21 13.07
N GLY A 411 19.74 -0.76 13.58
CA GLY A 411 21.06 -0.13 13.49
C GLY A 411 22.19 -1.14 13.25
N SER A 412 23.18 -0.79 12.42
CA SER A 412 24.37 -1.62 12.20
C SER A 412 25.55 -1.32 13.16
N GLY A 413 25.48 -0.23 13.93
CA GLY A 413 26.46 0.15 14.96
C GLY A 413 26.04 -0.17 16.40
N ALA A 414 26.82 0.28 17.39
CA ALA A 414 26.49 0.13 18.82
C ALA A 414 25.16 0.84 19.14
N LEU A 415 24.26 0.15 19.83
CA LEU A 415 22.91 0.63 20.13
C LEU A 415 22.74 0.78 21.65
N THR A 416 22.54 2.02 22.11
CA THR A 416 22.20 2.31 23.51
C THR A 416 20.73 2.72 23.59
N ALA A 417 19.88 1.83 24.06
CA ALA A 417 18.46 2.10 24.27
C ALA A 417 18.24 2.65 25.70
N PRO A 418 17.76 3.90 25.88
CA PRO A 418 17.39 4.42 27.20
C PRO A 418 16.08 3.77 27.69
N ALA A 419 15.77 3.99 28.97
CA ALA A 419 14.59 3.47 29.63
C ALA A 419 13.29 3.89 28.89
N ARG A 420 12.35 2.95 28.72
CA ARG A 420 11.07 3.19 28.01
C ARG A 420 9.87 2.75 28.85
N SER A 421 8.76 3.46 28.68
CA SER A 421 7.45 3.09 29.24
C SER A 421 6.49 2.72 28.11
N VAL A 422 5.94 1.51 28.13
CA VAL A 422 4.89 1.05 27.21
C VAL A 422 3.64 0.81 28.03
N GLN A 423 2.59 1.61 27.79
CA GLN A 423 1.39 1.63 28.65
C GLN A 423 0.15 0.94 28.03
N ALA A 424 0.27 0.31 26.84
CA ALA A 424 -0.83 -0.33 26.08
C ALA A 424 -0.34 -1.52 25.22
N SER A 425 -1.17 -2.10 24.32
CA SER A 425 -0.84 -3.25 23.43
C SER A 425 0.15 -2.96 22.29
N GLY A 426 1.06 -2.00 22.47
CA GLY A 426 2.06 -1.63 21.47
C GLY A 426 3.12 -2.72 21.24
N GLN A 427 3.71 -2.70 20.04
CA GLN A 427 4.81 -3.59 19.66
C GLN A 427 6.11 -2.81 19.52
N LEU A 428 7.18 -3.31 20.15
CA LEU A 428 8.52 -2.75 20.03
C LEU A 428 9.49 -3.79 19.49
N THR A 429 10.12 -3.48 18.35
CA THR A 429 11.17 -4.32 17.75
C THR A 429 12.47 -3.54 17.66
N ILE A 430 13.53 -4.10 18.24
CA ILE A 430 14.88 -3.52 18.20
C ILE A 430 15.86 -4.55 17.63
N THR A 431 16.55 -4.16 16.57
CA THR A 431 17.54 -5.01 15.88
C THR A 431 18.88 -4.29 15.79
N GLY A 432 19.94 -4.90 16.34
CA GLY A 432 21.31 -4.39 16.28
C GLY A 432 22.31 -5.48 15.89
N THR A 433 23.29 -5.17 15.05
CA THR A 433 24.34 -6.14 14.64
C THR A 433 25.63 -6.06 15.49
N ALA A 434 25.74 -5.10 16.42
CA ALA A 434 26.88 -4.91 17.33
C ALA A 434 26.44 -4.99 18.82
N THR A 435 27.15 -4.35 19.74
CA THR A 435 26.80 -4.29 21.19
C THR A 435 25.45 -3.59 21.41
N LEU A 436 24.55 -4.24 22.15
CA LEU A 436 23.24 -3.70 22.56
C LEU A 436 23.21 -3.49 24.08
N THR A 437 23.15 -2.24 24.51
CA THR A 437 22.95 -1.86 25.91
C THR A 437 21.55 -1.30 26.07
N ALA A 438 20.70 -1.93 26.89
CA ALA A 438 19.34 -1.48 27.11
C ALA A 438 19.14 -1.07 28.58
N ALA A 439 18.78 0.18 28.84
CA ALA A 439 18.40 0.66 30.17
C ALA A 439 16.98 0.19 30.55
N GLY A 440 16.67 0.18 31.85
CA GLY A 440 15.53 -0.55 32.44
C GLY A 440 14.17 -0.20 31.82
N TRP A 441 13.27 -1.19 31.79
CA TRP A 441 11.99 -1.13 31.09
C TRP A 441 10.81 -1.20 32.06
N SER A 442 9.75 -0.45 31.77
CA SER A 442 8.44 -0.59 32.43
C SER A 442 7.39 -0.97 31.37
N LEU A 443 6.87 -2.20 31.44
CA LEU A 443 5.77 -2.67 30.59
C LEU A 443 4.49 -2.76 31.42
N ALA A 444 3.39 -2.22 30.89
CA ALA A 444 2.03 -2.45 31.37
C ALA A 444 1.15 -3.02 30.23
N ALA A 445 0.17 -3.87 30.57
CA ALA A 445 -0.75 -4.56 29.65
C ALA A 445 -0.09 -5.56 28.65
N ALA A 446 -0.82 -6.01 27.62
CA ALA A 446 -0.40 -7.01 26.61
C ALA A 446 0.66 -6.50 25.61
N ALA A 447 1.64 -5.73 26.07
CA ALA A 447 2.75 -5.22 25.27
C ALA A 447 3.73 -6.36 24.91
N SER A 448 4.35 -6.27 23.72
CA SER A 448 5.41 -7.19 23.29
C SER A 448 6.69 -6.43 22.94
N VAL A 449 7.83 -6.95 23.42
CA VAL A 449 9.17 -6.41 23.14
C VAL A 449 10.04 -7.51 22.56
N THR A 450 10.53 -7.29 21.35
CA THR A 450 11.48 -8.17 20.67
C THR A 450 12.84 -7.47 20.55
N LEU A 451 13.88 -8.09 21.10
CA LEU A 451 15.27 -7.64 20.99
C LEU A 451 16.08 -8.66 20.18
N THR A 452 16.84 -8.20 19.19
CA THR A 452 17.71 -9.05 18.38
C THR A 452 19.10 -8.40 18.28
N GLY A 453 20.12 -9.07 18.81
CA GLY A 453 21.51 -8.60 18.84
C GLY A 453 22.47 -9.67 18.33
N ALA A 454 23.42 -9.32 17.45
CA ALA A 454 24.52 -10.24 17.05
C ALA A 454 25.79 -10.10 17.92
N GLY A 455 25.92 -9.01 18.70
CA GLY A 455 26.99 -8.77 19.67
C GLY A 455 26.58 -8.97 21.14
N ALA A 456 27.39 -8.48 22.09
CA ALA A 456 27.09 -8.59 23.53
C ALA A 456 25.78 -7.87 23.90
N LEU A 457 24.92 -8.56 24.65
CA LEU A 457 23.63 -8.06 25.12
C LEU A 457 23.70 -7.82 26.64
N ALA A 458 23.52 -6.56 27.05
CA ALA A 458 23.48 -6.16 28.46
C ALA A 458 22.17 -5.39 28.75
N PRO A 459 21.04 -6.10 28.99
CA PRO A 459 19.83 -5.47 29.47
C PRO A 459 20.00 -5.02 30.92
N ALA A 460 19.35 -3.93 31.33
CA ALA A 460 19.16 -3.50 32.72
C ALA A 460 17.84 -4.09 33.27
N PRO A 461 17.62 -4.13 34.61
CA PRO A 461 16.44 -4.76 35.21
C PRO A 461 15.12 -4.18 34.66
N ALA A 462 14.18 -5.08 34.33
CA ALA A 462 12.85 -4.76 33.86
C ALA A 462 11.81 -4.95 34.98
N VAL A 463 10.86 -4.03 35.06
CA VAL A 463 9.64 -4.17 35.87
C VAL A 463 8.50 -4.50 34.91
N LEU A 464 7.97 -5.73 34.98
CA LEU A 464 6.78 -6.14 34.24
C LEU A 464 5.56 -6.08 35.17
N ALA A 465 4.57 -5.27 34.80
CA ALA A 465 3.27 -5.24 35.46
C ALA A 465 2.19 -5.79 34.50
N SER A 466 1.45 -6.82 34.93
CA SER A 466 0.41 -7.54 34.16
C SER A 466 0.95 -8.31 32.93
N SER A 467 0.07 -8.96 32.15
CA SER A 467 0.29 -10.10 31.20
C SER A 467 1.21 -9.86 29.98
N GLY A 468 2.28 -9.07 30.11
CA GLY A 468 3.27 -8.82 29.07
C GLY A 468 4.18 -10.01 28.78
N SER A 469 4.65 -10.13 27.54
CA SER A 469 5.53 -11.19 27.06
C SER A 469 6.86 -10.63 26.54
N VAL A 470 7.98 -11.20 27.00
CA VAL A 470 9.31 -10.98 26.41
C VAL A 470 9.77 -12.29 25.77
N THR A 471 9.75 -12.35 24.44
CA THR A 471 10.08 -13.53 23.65
C THR A 471 11.38 -13.32 22.87
N THR A 472 12.44 -14.06 23.22
CA THR A 472 13.54 -14.36 22.28
C THR A 472 13.09 -15.51 21.36
N PRO A 473 13.29 -15.52 20.03
CA PRO A 473 12.82 -16.61 19.15
C PRO A 473 13.61 -17.93 19.25
N GLN A 474 12.96 -19.03 18.83
CA GLN A 474 13.47 -20.39 18.52
C GLN A 474 12.30 -21.08 17.73
N PRO A 475 12.52 -22.07 16.85
CA PRO A 475 13.64 -23.00 16.87
C PRO A 475 14.81 -22.59 15.95
N ASP A 476 16.00 -22.92 16.42
CA ASP A 476 17.28 -23.02 15.74
C ASP A 476 18.03 -21.72 15.38
N THR A 477 19.15 -21.56 16.10
CA THR A 477 20.29 -20.65 15.88
C THR A 477 20.16 -19.19 16.34
N VAL A 478 20.64 -18.91 17.56
CA VAL A 478 21.35 -17.66 17.86
C VAL A 478 22.78 -17.83 17.36
N THR A 479 23.11 -17.34 16.17
CA THR A 479 24.51 -17.11 15.75
C THR A 479 24.95 -15.75 16.28
N GLY A 480 25.34 -15.72 17.56
CA GLY A 480 26.00 -14.58 18.19
C GLY A 480 27.07 -15.11 19.15
N GLY A 481 28.35 -14.96 18.81
CA GLY A 481 29.48 -15.56 19.52
C GLY A 481 29.89 -14.85 20.84
N GLY A 482 28.99 -14.09 21.47
CA GLY A 482 29.29 -13.25 22.64
C GLY A 482 28.62 -13.70 23.95
N ALA A 483 29.17 -13.28 25.09
CA ALA A 483 28.61 -13.53 26.42
C ALA A 483 27.29 -12.77 26.67
N LEU A 484 26.35 -13.39 27.40
CA LEU A 484 25.06 -12.84 27.81
C LEU A 484 25.05 -12.61 29.33
N THR A 485 24.97 -11.35 29.76
CA THR A 485 24.81 -10.99 31.19
C THR A 485 23.42 -10.38 31.36
N ALA A 486 22.47 -11.15 31.90
CA ALA A 486 21.11 -10.67 32.16
C ALA A 486 20.97 -10.34 33.66
N PRO A 487 20.45 -9.18 34.06
CA PRO A 487 20.14 -8.88 35.46
C PRO A 487 18.83 -9.53 35.90
N ALA A 488 18.64 -9.67 37.21
CA ALA A 488 17.46 -10.29 37.81
C ALA A 488 16.18 -9.51 37.47
N PRO A 489 15.18 -10.11 36.79
CA PRO A 489 13.88 -9.46 36.58
C PRO A 489 13.05 -9.46 37.87
N THR A 490 12.20 -8.45 38.03
CA THR A 490 11.07 -8.47 38.99
C THR A 490 9.79 -8.73 38.20
N LEU A 491 9.14 -9.87 38.46
CA LEU A 491 7.94 -10.32 37.75
C LEU A 491 6.69 -10.14 38.64
N ALA A 492 5.73 -9.31 38.21
CA ALA A 492 4.42 -9.18 38.84
C ALA A 492 3.29 -9.57 37.85
N GLY A 493 2.49 -10.60 38.19
CA GLY A 493 1.40 -11.14 37.35
C GLY A 493 1.79 -12.38 36.52
N ALA A 494 0.98 -12.71 35.49
CA ALA A 494 1.20 -13.83 34.56
C ALA A 494 2.17 -13.45 33.41
N ALA A 495 3.44 -13.24 33.75
CA ALA A 495 4.48 -12.82 32.81
C ALA A 495 5.41 -13.98 32.43
N THR A 496 5.83 -14.01 31.15
CA THR A 496 6.76 -15.02 30.62
C THR A 496 8.04 -14.36 30.10
N VAL A 497 9.19 -14.86 30.54
CA VAL A 497 10.52 -14.46 30.03
C VAL A 497 11.23 -15.69 29.47
N ARG A 498 11.63 -15.62 28.19
CA ARG A 498 12.47 -16.64 27.56
C ARG A 498 13.84 -16.07 27.23
N LEU A 499 14.91 -16.77 27.60
CA LEU A 499 16.30 -16.41 27.30
C LEU A 499 16.97 -17.55 26.52
N ALA A 500 17.56 -17.26 25.37
CA ALA A 500 18.32 -18.22 24.57
C ALA A 500 19.61 -17.56 24.02
N GLY A 501 20.75 -18.26 24.12
CA GLY A 501 22.05 -17.79 23.61
C GLY A 501 23.06 -18.94 23.52
N SER A 502 24.09 -18.78 22.69
CA SER A 502 25.15 -19.77 22.44
C SER A 502 26.48 -19.46 23.15
N GLY A 503 26.57 -18.33 23.87
CA GLY A 503 27.71 -17.94 24.72
C GLY A 503 27.45 -18.12 26.23
N ALA A 504 28.43 -17.76 27.07
CA ALA A 504 28.30 -17.85 28.54
C ALA A 504 27.11 -17.02 29.05
N LEU A 505 26.18 -17.68 29.75
CA LEU A 505 25.01 -17.06 30.40
C LEU A 505 25.31 -16.85 31.89
N THR A 506 25.30 -15.59 32.35
CA THR A 506 25.31 -15.26 33.79
C THR A 506 23.96 -14.62 34.13
N ALA A 507 23.14 -15.29 34.94
CA ALA A 507 21.84 -14.82 35.40
C ALA A 507 21.80 -14.85 36.95
N PRO A 508 21.53 -13.72 37.64
CA PRO A 508 21.36 -13.69 39.09
C PRO A 508 19.93 -14.08 39.50
N THR A 509 19.73 -14.31 40.80
CA THR A 509 18.46 -14.71 41.45
C THR A 509 17.28 -13.78 41.09
N SER A 510 16.24 -14.32 40.44
CA SER A 510 14.99 -13.62 40.10
C SER A 510 14.04 -13.48 41.31
N THR A 511 13.27 -12.39 41.37
CA THR A 511 12.19 -12.20 42.37
C THR A 511 10.82 -12.40 41.70
N LEU A 512 10.08 -13.43 42.12
CA LEU A 512 8.73 -13.73 41.67
C LEU A 512 7.71 -13.19 42.68
N GLN A 513 6.82 -12.28 42.27
CA GLN A 513 5.74 -11.77 43.12
C GLN A 513 4.37 -12.43 42.80
N ALA A 514 4.26 -13.27 41.75
CA ALA A 514 3.07 -14.07 41.37
C ALA A 514 3.43 -15.22 40.39
N ALA A 515 2.44 -15.86 39.75
CA ALA A 515 2.59 -16.98 38.79
C ALA A 515 3.33 -16.58 37.48
N GLY A 516 4.66 -16.48 37.54
CA GLY A 516 5.52 -16.23 36.37
C GLY A 516 6.38 -17.45 36.00
N THR A 517 6.77 -17.55 34.73
CA THR A 517 7.56 -18.66 34.18
C THR A 517 8.86 -18.16 33.52
N VAL A 518 9.99 -18.81 33.85
CA VAL A 518 11.32 -18.57 33.24
C VAL A 518 11.83 -19.88 32.65
N THR A 519 12.27 -19.89 31.38
CA THR A 519 12.81 -21.09 30.71
C THR A 519 14.13 -20.79 29.99
N GLY A 520 15.09 -21.74 30.03
CA GLY A 520 16.38 -21.66 29.34
C GLY A 520 17.16 -22.99 29.31
N PRO A 521 18.13 -23.18 28.40
CA PRO A 521 18.94 -24.40 28.32
C PRO A 521 20.14 -24.35 29.29
N GLN A 522 20.24 -25.35 30.17
CA GLN A 522 21.36 -25.62 31.11
C GLN A 522 21.91 -24.40 31.91
N ALA A 523 21.30 -24.08 33.06
CA ALA A 523 21.97 -23.34 34.14
C ALA A 523 21.37 -23.68 35.50
N GLN A 524 22.19 -23.69 36.56
CA GLN A 524 21.73 -23.71 37.95
C GLN A 524 20.86 -22.46 38.21
N ILE A 525 19.55 -22.64 38.29
CA ILE A 525 18.63 -21.57 38.70
C ILE A 525 18.49 -21.66 40.23
N THR A 526 19.00 -20.65 40.95
CA THR A 526 18.77 -20.52 42.40
C THR A 526 17.59 -19.56 42.62
N HIS A 527 16.58 -19.98 43.38
CA HIS A 527 15.39 -19.18 43.70
C HIS A 527 15.44 -18.69 45.15
N THR A 528 15.00 -17.45 45.40
CA THR A 528 14.65 -17.00 46.76
C THR A 528 13.14 -16.83 46.82
N ALA A 529 12.44 -17.74 47.51
CA ALA A 529 11.01 -17.63 47.72
C ALA A 529 10.71 -16.59 48.82
N VAL A 530 9.85 -15.62 48.52
CA VAL A 530 9.19 -14.82 49.56
C VAL A 530 7.89 -15.54 49.94
N THR A 531 7.75 -15.85 51.22
CA THR A 531 6.65 -16.62 51.81
C THR A 531 5.28 -15.95 51.58
N ALA A 532 4.43 -16.57 50.75
CA ALA A 532 3.07 -17.02 51.08
C ALA A 532 2.31 -17.47 49.80
N ALA A 533 1.80 -18.71 49.83
CA ALA A 533 0.84 -19.33 48.92
C ALA A 533 1.30 -19.67 47.48
N VAL A 534 2.05 -20.78 47.34
CA VAL A 534 1.97 -21.63 46.13
C VAL A 534 1.63 -23.05 46.60
N ALA A 535 0.34 -23.33 46.73
CA ALA A 535 -0.16 -24.70 46.77
C ALA A 535 -0.67 -25.07 45.38
N ALA A 536 -0.20 -26.22 44.88
CA ALA A 536 -0.66 -26.97 43.70
C ALA A 536 -0.35 -26.41 42.30
N HIS A 537 0.78 -26.85 41.71
CA HIS A 537 0.82 -27.50 40.38
C HIS A 537 2.27 -27.86 40.00
N LEU A 538 2.73 -29.05 40.41
CA LEU A 538 3.84 -29.76 39.76
C LEU A 538 3.22 -30.97 39.07
N SER A 539 2.79 -30.82 37.82
CA SER A 539 2.45 -31.97 36.98
C SER A 539 3.75 -32.58 36.46
N ALA A 540 4.02 -33.81 36.91
CA ALA A 540 5.11 -34.64 36.42
C ALA A 540 4.99 -34.85 34.90
N ALA A 541 5.99 -34.37 34.15
CA ALA A 541 6.22 -34.78 32.77
C ALA A 541 7.56 -35.53 32.70
N THR A 542 7.44 -36.86 32.66
CA THR A 542 8.35 -37.84 32.03
C THR A 542 9.85 -37.75 32.34
N LEU A 543 10.31 -38.48 33.36
CA LEU A 543 11.59 -39.21 33.37
C LEU A 543 11.44 -40.45 34.27
N ALA A 544 11.64 -41.63 33.69
CA ALA A 544 11.69 -42.92 34.38
C ALA A 544 13.02 -43.07 35.18
N PRO A 545 13.13 -44.03 36.13
CA PRO A 545 13.75 -43.77 37.43
C PRO A 545 15.23 -44.17 37.51
N HIS A 546 16.06 -43.28 38.05
CA HIS A 546 17.19 -43.68 38.90
C HIS A 546 17.08 -42.92 40.22
N LEU A 547 16.76 -43.68 41.27
CA LEU A 547 16.49 -43.20 42.62
C LEU A 547 17.72 -42.55 43.26
N GLY A 548 17.51 -41.37 43.83
CA GLY A 548 18.26 -40.83 44.95
C GLY A 548 17.29 -40.03 45.82
N THR A 549 16.92 -40.55 46.98
CA THR A 549 16.02 -39.92 47.95
C THR A 549 16.61 -38.64 48.51
N ALA A 550 15.91 -37.51 48.41
CA ALA A 550 16.25 -36.28 49.11
C ALA A 550 15.45 -36.20 50.43
N VAL A 551 16.17 -36.14 51.56
CA VAL A 551 15.61 -35.86 52.89
C VAL A 551 15.50 -34.34 53.04
N LEU A 552 14.33 -33.84 53.44
CA LEU A 552 14.12 -32.43 53.79
C LEU A 552 14.71 -32.15 55.17
N ALA A 553 15.78 -31.34 55.23
CA ALA A 553 16.23 -30.70 56.47
C ALA A 553 15.63 -29.28 56.58
N GLY A 554 15.07 -28.97 57.74
CA GLY A 554 14.23 -27.80 58.01
C GLY A 554 14.99 -26.48 58.26
N ASP A 555 15.93 -26.11 57.38
CA ASP A 555 16.64 -24.82 57.47
C ASP A 555 17.04 -24.25 56.09
N GLY A 556 16.09 -24.20 55.16
CA GLY A 556 16.05 -23.16 54.11
C GLY A 556 17.23 -23.01 53.15
N ARG A 557 18.18 -23.95 53.08
CA ARG A 557 19.28 -23.97 52.11
C ARG A 557 19.53 -25.39 51.61
N SER A 558 19.43 -25.61 50.31
CA SER A 558 19.80 -26.87 49.67
C SER A 558 20.85 -26.63 48.57
N THR A 559 22.04 -27.22 48.73
CA THR A 559 23.06 -27.37 47.67
C THR A 559 23.11 -28.83 47.24
N ALA A 560 22.85 -29.11 45.96
CA ALA A 560 23.10 -30.41 45.34
C ALA A 560 24.31 -30.30 44.42
N THR A 561 25.35 -31.11 44.66
CA THR A 561 26.52 -31.24 43.79
C THR A 561 26.47 -32.61 43.13
N LEU A 562 26.40 -32.67 41.81
CA LEU A 562 26.47 -33.91 41.03
C LEU A 562 27.89 -34.04 40.47
N HIS A 563 28.63 -35.09 40.86
CA HIS A 563 29.87 -35.47 40.19
C HIS A 563 29.53 -36.38 39.00
N THR A 564 30.01 -36.03 37.81
CA THR A 564 29.92 -36.86 36.60
C THR A 564 31.26 -37.57 36.35
N THR A 565 31.21 -38.87 36.04
CA THR A 565 32.13 -39.50 35.08
C THR A 565 31.38 -39.74 33.79
#